data_AF-A0A6F9CV70-F1
#
_entry.id   AF-A0A6F9CV70-F1
#
_cell.length_a   1.000
_cell.length_b   1.000
_cell.length_c   1.000
_cell.angle_alpha   90.00
_cell.angle_beta   90.00
_cell.angle_gamma   90.00
#
_symmetry.space_group_name_H-M   'P 1'
#
loop_
_entity.id
_entity.type
_entity.pdbx_description
1 polymer ?
#
loop_
_entity_poly.entity_id
_entity_poly.type
_entity_poly.pdbx_seq_one_letter_code
_entity_poly.pdbx_strand_id
1 'polypeptide(L)'
;SSAKYLHKELPVRIAHRIKGFRSLPFIIGCNPTVLQVHELYIRAYHVLCDFPVIKDQEMEARYSKLVQQLLDDHKDVVTLLAEGFRECRRHIQDETLVRNFLDTTLTSRLGIRMLATHHLALHEEN
;
A
#
# COMPACT_ATOMS: atom_id res chain seq x y z
N SER A 1 -16.92 9.52 -11.24
CA SER A 1 -17.03 9.52 -9.78
C SER A 1 -15.64 9.35 -9.18
N SER A 2 -15.47 9.76 -7.92
CA SER A 2 -14.22 9.61 -7.16
C SER A 2 -13.77 8.13 -7.13
N ALA A 3 -14.72 7.20 -6.97
CA ALA A 3 -14.44 5.76 -6.98
C ALA A 3 -13.76 5.27 -8.28
N LYS A 4 -14.23 5.71 -9.45
CA LYS A 4 -13.64 5.37 -10.76
C LYS A 4 -12.20 5.89 -10.90
N TYR A 5 -11.88 7.02 -10.30
CA TYR A 5 -10.51 7.54 -10.28
C TYR A 5 -9.61 6.66 -9.41
N LEU A 6 -10.04 6.33 -8.18
CA LEU A 6 -9.31 5.41 -7.30
C LEU A 6 -9.12 4.03 -7.93
N HIS A 7 -10.15 3.48 -8.59
CA HIS A 7 -10.10 2.17 -9.26
C HIS A 7 -8.99 2.08 -10.31
N LYS A 8 -8.67 3.20 -10.97
CA LYS A 8 -7.55 3.29 -11.93
C LYS A 8 -6.21 3.57 -11.26
N GLU A 9 -6.18 4.45 -10.26
CA GLU A 9 -4.94 4.95 -9.67
C GLU A 9 -4.31 4.02 -8.64
N LEU A 10 -5.12 3.42 -7.76
CA LEU A 10 -4.62 2.61 -6.65
C LEU A 10 -3.80 1.40 -7.11
N PRO A 11 -4.25 0.58 -8.10
CA PRO A 11 -3.45 -0.54 -8.58
C PRO A 11 -2.05 -0.13 -9.06
N VAL A 12 -1.94 0.98 -9.80
CA VAL A 12 -0.66 1.47 -10.33
C VAL A 12 0.27 1.89 -9.20
N ARG A 13 -0.24 2.64 -8.22
CA ARG A 13 0.56 3.11 -7.08
C ARG A 13 1.04 1.95 -6.21
N ILE A 14 0.17 0.95 -5.98
CA ILE A 14 0.51 -0.28 -5.25
C ILE A 14 1.54 -1.10 -6.02
N ALA A 15 1.41 -1.25 -7.34
CA ALA A 15 2.39 -1.96 -8.17
C ALA A 15 3.80 -1.34 -8.07
N HIS A 16 3.89 -0.02 -8.03
CA HIS A 16 5.18 0.66 -7.79
C HIS A 16 5.75 0.37 -6.40
N ARG A 17 4.92 0.19 -5.37
CA ARG A 17 5.40 -0.26 -4.05
C ARG A 17 5.93 -1.68 -4.09
N ILE A 18 5.21 -2.61 -4.73
CA ILE A 18 5.66 -4.00 -4.93
C ILE A 18 7.02 -4.03 -5.65
N LYS A 19 7.17 -3.23 -6.72
CA LYS A 19 8.48 -3.09 -7.40
C LYS A 19 9.57 -2.62 -6.45
N GLY A 20 9.27 -1.64 -5.58
CA GLY A 20 10.19 -1.18 -4.54
C GLY A 20 10.67 -2.30 -3.62
N PHE A 21 9.75 -3.15 -3.12
CA PHE A 21 10.11 -4.31 -2.30
C PHE A 21 10.99 -5.31 -3.05
N ARG A 22 10.68 -5.59 -4.32
CA ARG A 22 11.47 -6.49 -5.17
C ARG A 22 12.86 -5.97 -5.50
N SER A 23 13.08 -4.67 -5.37
CA SER A 23 14.39 -4.03 -5.55
C SER A 23 15.24 -3.97 -4.26
N LEU A 24 14.71 -4.40 -3.11
CA LEU A 24 15.49 -4.45 -1.88
C LEU A 24 16.59 -5.52 -1.95
N PRO A 25 17.73 -5.31 -1.28
CA PRO A 25 18.74 -6.35 -1.09
C PRO A 25 18.12 -7.64 -0.55
N PHE A 26 18.52 -8.78 -1.11
CA PHE A 26 17.92 -10.09 -0.80
C PHE A 26 17.84 -10.37 0.71
N ILE A 27 18.89 -10.05 1.46
CA ILE A 27 18.94 -10.27 2.91
C ILE A 27 17.88 -9.47 3.68
N ILE A 28 17.54 -8.27 3.20
CA ILE A 28 16.48 -7.43 3.77
C ILE A 28 15.11 -7.94 3.31
N GLY A 29 14.97 -8.26 2.03
CA GLY A 29 13.71 -8.76 1.46
C GLY A 29 13.27 -10.11 2.04
N CYS A 30 14.20 -10.92 2.54
CA CYS A 30 13.93 -12.20 3.21
C CYS A 30 13.60 -12.07 4.71
N ASN A 31 13.73 -10.87 5.30
CA ASN A 31 13.30 -10.67 6.68
C ASN A 31 11.79 -10.94 6.79
N PRO A 32 11.33 -11.78 7.75
CA PRO A 32 9.93 -12.18 7.84
C PRO A 32 8.97 -10.99 7.94
N THR A 33 9.33 -9.97 8.72
CA THR A 33 8.52 -8.77 8.92
C THR A 33 8.44 -7.91 7.65
N VAL A 34 9.57 -7.75 6.93
CA VAL A 34 9.59 -7.06 5.62
C VAL A 34 8.78 -7.84 4.58
N LEU A 35 8.92 -9.16 4.55
CA LEU A 35 8.20 -10.04 3.65
C LEU A 35 6.69 -9.99 3.90
N GLN A 36 6.25 -9.98 5.16
CA GLN A 36 4.85 -9.81 5.53
C GLN A 36 4.25 -8.52 4.94
N VAL A 37 4.99 -7.41 5.01
CA VAL A 37 4.54 -6.13 4.42
C VAL A 37 4.51 -6.22 2.89
N HIS A 38 5.50 -6.86 2.27
CA HIS A 38 5.50 -7.09 0.82
C HIS A 38 4.27 -7.88 0.36
N GLU A 39 3.90 -8.93 1.10
CA GLU A 39 2.71 -9.72 0.82
C GLU A 39 1.41 -8.94 1.01
N LEU A 40 1.33 -8.03 2.00
CA LEU A 40 0.19 -7.12 2.15
C LEU A 40 -0.03 -6.28 0.89
N TYR A 41 1.04 -5.70 0.34
CA TYR A 41 0.95 -4.94 -0.93
C TYR A 41 0.56 -5.82 -2.11
N ILE A 42 1.05 -7.06 -2.20
CA ILE A 42 0.66 -8.02 -3.26
C ILE A 42 -0.83 -8.37 -3.14
N ARG A 43 -1.32 -8.67 -1.94
CA ARG A 43 -2.75 -8.95 -1.71
C ARG A 43 -3.60 -7.75 -2.08
N ALA A 44 -3.21 -6.55 -1.65
CA ALA A 44 -3.88 -5.31 -2.01
C ALA A 44 -3.97 -5.11 -3.53
N TYR A 45 -2.88 -5.40 -4.26
CA TYR A 45 -2.86 -5.30 -5.71
C TYR A 45 -3.88 -6.24 -6.36
N HIS A 46 -3.88 -7.52 -5.97
CA HIS A 46 -4.82 -8.49 -6.54
C HIS A 46 -6.27 -8.09 -6.27
N VAL A 47 -6.64 -7.78 -5.03
CA VAL A 47 -8.04 -7.41 -4.72
C VAL A 47 -8.49 -6.13 -5.43
N LEU A 48 -7.59 -5.18 -5.67
CA LEU A 48 -7.88 -3.96 -6.43
C LEU A 48 -8.05 -4.26 -7.93
N CYS A 49 -7.19 -5.10 -8.51
CA CYS A 49 -7.25 -5.49 -9.92
C CYS A 49 -8.44 -6.40 -10.24
N ASP A 50 -8.80 -7.29 -9.32
CA ASP A 50 -9.91 -8.23 -9.49
C ASP A 50 -11.28 -7.55 -9.28
N PHE A 51 -11.31 -6.35 -8.69
CA PHE A 51 -12.56 -5.62 -8.50
C PHE A 51 -13.14 -5.18 -9.86
N PRO A 52 -14.40 -5.50 -10.16
CA PRO A 52 -15.01 -5.20 -11.45
C PRO A 52 -15.12 -3.69 -11.71
N VAL A 53 -15.22 -3.32 -12.99
CA VAL A 53 -15.45 -1.91 -13.37
C VAL A 53 -16.71 -1.37 -12.71
N ILE A 54 -16.58 -0.25 -11.99
CA ILE A 54 -17.67 0.39 -11.24
C ILE A 54 -18.67 0.99 -12.23
N LYS A 55 -19.90 0.46 -12.26
CA LYS A 55 -20.97 0.89 -13.18
C LYS A 55 -22.10 1.66 -12.49
N ASP A 56 -22.38 1.33 -11.24
CA ASP A 56 -23.53 1.82 -10.47
C ASP A 56 -23.14 2.14 -9.02
N GLN A 57 -24.10 2.67 -8.27
CA GLN A 57 -23.93 3.09 -6.88
C GLN A 57 -23.69 1.91 -5.93
N GLU A 58 -24.25 0.73 -6.23
CA GLU A 58 -24.05 -0.46 -5.39
C GLU A 58 -22.60 -0.95 -5.49
N MET A 59 -22.04 -1.00 -6.70
CA MET A 59 -20.63 -1.30 -6.92
C MET A 59 -19.73 -0.25 -6.28
N GLU A 60 -20.09 1.03 -6.36
CA GLU A 60 -19.35 2.10 -5.68
C GLU A 60 -19.32 1.88 -4.16
N ALA A 61 -20.45 1.56 -3.53
CA ALA A 61 -20.51 1.25 -2.10
C ALA A 61 -19.67 0.01 -1.72
N ARG A 62 -19.67 -1.05 -2.55
CA ARG A 62 -18.81 -2.22 -2.35
C ARG A 62 -17.32 -1.87 -2.49
N TYR A 63 -16.97 -1.00 -3.43
CA TYR A 63 -15.61 -0.53 -3.62
C TYR A 63 -15.14 0.32 -2.44
N SER A 64 -15.98 1.21 -1.90
CA SER A 64 -15.67 1.98 -0.69
C SER A 64 -15.36 1.07 0.50
N LYS A 65 -16.14 -0.01 0.70
CA LYS A 65 -15.86 -1.02 1.73
C LYS A 65 -14.51 -1.71 1.53
N LEU A 66 -14.18 -2.07 0.29
CA LEU A 66 -12.86 -2.64 -0.03
C LEU A 66 -11.73 -1.66 0.31
N VAL A 67 -11.87 -0.39 -0.08
CA VAL A 67 -10.87 0.66 0.22
C VAL A 67 -10.70 0.86 1.72
N GLN A 68 -11.79 0.87 2.49
CA GLN A 68 -11.75 0.94 3.94
C GLN A 68 -10.98 -0.25 4.54
N GLN A 69 -11.32 -1.48 4.13
CA GLN A 69 -10.61 -2.69 4.59
C GLN A 69 -9.11 -2.61 4.29
N LEU A 70 -8.72 -2.14 3.11
CA LEU A 70 -7.31 -1.99 2.74
C LEU A 70 -6.59 -0.96 3.63
N LEU A 71 -7.24 0.14 4.01
CA LEU A 71 -6.67 1.11 4.94
C LEU A 71 -6.41 0.51 6.32
N ASP A 72 -7.33 -0.32 6.79
CA ASP A 72 -7.25 -1.00 8.08
C ASP A 72 -6.19 -2.10 8.09
N ASP A 73 -6.14 -2.93 7.04
CA ASP A 73 -5.12 -3.98 6.87
C ASP A 73 -3.70 -3.41 6.81
N HIS A 74 -3.55 -2.18 6.31
CA HIS A 74 -2.26 -1.51 6.17
C HIS A 74 -1.91 -0.58 7.33
N LYS A 75 -2.71 -0.53 8.42
CA LYS A 75 -2.53 0.45 9.50
C LYS A 75 -1.14 0.38 10.17
N ASP A 76 -0.62 -0.84 10.36
CA ASP A 76 0.62 -1.12 11.10
C ASP A 76 1.88 -1.18 10.22
N VAL A 77 1.75 -0.95 8.90
CA VAL A 77 2.85 -1.08 7.93
C VAL A 77 4.09 -0.27 8.32
N VAL A 78 3.93 0.94 8.87
CA VAL A 78 5.07 1.78 9.26
C VAL A 78 5.85 1.13 10.40
N THR A 79 5.14 0.60 11.40
CA THR A 79 5.73 -0.08 12.55
C THR A 79 6.45 -1.35 12.13
N LEU A 80 5.82 -2.18 11.30
CA LEU A 80 6.40 -3.42 10.78
C LEU A 80 7.66 -3.15 9.95
N LEU A 81 7.64 -2.13 9.08
CA LEU A 81 8.84 -1.75 8.33
C LEU A 81 9.96 -1.29 9.28
N ALA A 82 9.67 -0.43 10.26
CA ALA A 82 10.66 0.01 11.22
C ALA A 82 11.30 -1.16 11.99
N GLU A 83 10.50 -2.14 12.39
CA GLU A 83 10.96 -3.36 13.05
C GLU A 83 11.85 -4.21 12.14
N GLY A 84 11.39 -4.55 10.94
CA GLY A 84 12.15 -5.38 10.00
C GLY A 84 13.48 -4.76 9.56
N PHE A 85 13.50 -3.44 9.32
CA PHE A 85 14.75 -2.74 9.00
C PHE A 85 15.70 -2.64 10.19
N ARG A 86 15.17 -2.51 11.42
CA ARG A 86 15.99 -2.54 12.65
C ARG A 86 16.69 -3.88 12.82
N GLU A 87 16.00 -4.99 12.55
CA GLU A 87 16.57 -6.35 12.60
C GLU A 87 17.66 -6.55 11.55
N CYS A 88 17.47 -6.00 10.35
CA CYS A 88 18.43 -6.09 9.25
C CYS A 88 19.59 -5.08 9.34
N ARG A 89 19.59 -4.17 10.32
CA ARG A 89 20.53 -3.03 10.38
C ARG A 89 22.00 -3.42 10.25
N ARG A 90 22.40 -4.53 10.85
CA ARG A 90 23.80 -5.03 10.80
C ARG A 90 24.22 -5.52 9.41
N HIS A 91 23.28 -5.68 8.49
CA HIS A 91 23.51 -6.23 7.15
C HIS A 91 23.30 -5.18 6.06
N ILE A 92 22.92 -3.96 6.44
CA ILE A 92 22.77 -2.82 5.55
C ILE A 92 24.14 -2.14 5.41
N GLN A 93 24.76 -2.29 4.25
CA GLN A 93 26.01 -1.62 3.92
C GLN A 93 25.78 -0.21 3.36
N ASP A 94 24.70 -0.02 2.61
CA ASP A 94 24.28 1.26 2.05
C ASP A 94 23.01 1.76 2.74
N GLU A 95 23.16 2.65 3.72
CA GLU A 95 22.04 3.28 4.42
C GLU A 95 21.22 4.21 3.50
N THR A 96 21.82 4.72 2.41
CA THR A 96 21.13 5.60 1.46
C THR A 96 20.04 4.84 0.71
N LEU A 97 20.29 3.57 0.35
CA LEU A 97 19.30 2.70 -0.26
C LEU A 97 18.07 2.56 0.63
N VAL A 98 18.28 2.27 1.92
CA VAL A 98 17.18 2.08 2.89
C VAL A 98 16.41 3.38 3.09
N ARG A 99 17.12 4.51 3.24
CA ARG A 99 16.49 5.82 3.35
C ARG A 99 15.61 6.13 2.14
N ASN A 100 16.15 5.98 0.93
CA ASN A 100 15.42 6.23 -0.31
C ASN A 100 14.19 5.31 -0.46
N PHE A 101 14.32 4.04 -0.08
CA PHE A 101 13.20 3.11 -0.06
C PHE A 101 12.10 3.57 0.91
N LEU A 102 12.47 3.93 2.14
CA LEU A 102 11.54 4.39 3.17
C LEU A 102 10.86 5.69 2.75
N ASP A 103 11.62 6.70 2.31
CA ASP A 103 11.08 7.99 1.87
C ASP A 103 10.05 7.80 0.76
N THR A 104 10.40 7.02 -0.26
CA THR A 104 9.51 6.74 -1.39
C THR A 104 8.26 5.98 -0.93
N THR A 105 8.42 4.98 -0.07
CA THR A 105 7.33 4.10 0.37
C THR A 105 6.37 4.82 1.32
N LEU A 106 6.89 5.56 2.28
CA LEU A 106 6.09 6.30 3.25
C LEU A 106 5.36 7.48 2.58
N THR A 107 6.01 8.21 1.68
CA THR A 107 5.37 9.30 0.93
C THR A 107 4.29 8.76 -0.01
N SER A 108 4.57 7.68 -0.73
CA SER A 108 3.57 7.03 -1.58
C SER A 108 2.39 6.50 -0.76
N ARG A 109 2.64 5.92 0.43
CA ARG A 109 1.58 5.45 1.34
C ARG A 109 0.73 6.62 1.84
N LEU A 110 1.35 7.74 2.20
CA LEU A 110 0.62 8.94 2.61
C LEU A 110 -0.31 9.41 1.50
N GLY A 111 0.18 9.53 0.26
CA GLY A 111 -0.65 9.93 -0.88
C GLY A 111 -1.80 8.96 -1.18
N ILE A 112 -1.56 7.64 -1.09
CA ILE A 112 -2.61 6.62 -1.23
C ILE A 112 -3.68 6.80 -0.15
N ARG A 113 -3.26 6.96 1.11
CA ARG A 113 -4.19 7.16 2.25
C ARG A 113 -4.99 8.43 2.09
N MET A 114 -4.38 9.54 1.68
CA MET A 114 -5.09 10.80 1.44
C MET A 114 -6.19 10.64 0.39
N LEU A 115 -5.90 9.99 -0.74
CA LEU A 115 -6.90 9.75 -1.80
C LEU A 115 -8.02 8.83 -1.33
N ALA A 116 -7.68 7.74 -0.65
CA ALA A 116 -8.63 6.77 -0.12
C ALA A 116 -9.56 7.40 0.93
N THR A 117 -8.99 8.07 1.94
CA THR A 117 -9.75 8.75 2.99
C THR A 117 -10.61 9.87 2.42
N HIS A 118 -10.11 10.64 1.45
CA HIS A 118 -10.93 11.67 0.79
C HIS A 118 -12.14 11.06 0.07
N HIS A 119 -11.97 9.97 -0.66
CA HIS A 119 -13.10 9.28 -1.29
C HIS A 119 -14.14 8.82 -0.27
N LEU A 120 -13.69 8.23 0.85
CA LEU A 120 -14.59 7.76 1.91
C LEU A 120 -15.35 8.91 2.57
N ALA A 121 -14.68 10.02 2.87
CA ALA A 121 -15.29 11.20 3.47
C ALA A 121 -16.42 11.80 2.61
N LEU A 122 -16.29 11.77 1.27
CA LEU A 122 -17.34 12.22 0.35
C LEU A 122 -18.64 11.40 0.47
N HIS A 123 -18.60 10.23 1.09
CA HIS A 123 -19.75 9.36 1.32
C HIS A 123 -20.22 9.30 2.78
N GLU A 124 -19.50 9.95 3.73
CA GLU A 124 -19.98 10.12 5.11
C GLU A 124 -20.91 11.34 5.25
N GLU A 125 -20.86 12.28 4.30
CA GLU A 125 -21.68 13.51 4.30
C GLU A 125 -23.02 13.39 3.54
N ASN A 126 -23.41 12.19 3.08
CA ASN A 126 -24.70 11.89 2.44
C ASN A 126 -25.42 10.74 3.13
#